data_AF-A0AAN2Z8P0-F1
#
_entry.id   AF-A0AAN2Z8P0-F1
#
_cell.length_a   1.000
_cell.length_b   1.000
_cell.length_c   1.000
_cell.angle_alpha   90.00
_cell.angle_beta   90.00
_cell.angle_gamma   90.00
#
_symmetry.space_group_name_H-M   'P 1'
#
loop_
_entity.id
_entity.type
_entity.pdbx_description
1 polymer ?
#
loop_
_entity_poly.entity_id
_entity_poly.type
_entity_poly.pdbx_seq_one_letter_code
_entity_poly.pdbx_strand_id
1 'polypeptide(L)'
;MKKRWNSVLKIVLMVTAILSISLYVTTSQGAEVRAESITQPTPVNVIFPDPALANAIKTATGKSNVTDTVTQAELDGIATLSAFNTGVTTIEGIQYLNNLISLELKDNQITNLTPLKNLTKITELELSGNPLKNVSAIAGLQSIKTLDLTSTQITDVTPLAGLSNLQVLYLDLNQITNISPLAGLTNLQYLSIGNAQVSDLTPLANLSKLTTLKADDNKISDISPLASLPNLIEVHLKNNQISDVSPLANTSNLFIVTLTNQTITNQPVFYQNNLVVPNVVKGPSGAPIAPATISDNGTYASPNLTWNLTSFINNVSYTFNQSVTFKNTTVPFSGTVTQPLTEAYTAVFDVDGKQTSVTVGANELIKEPTAPTKEGYTFTGWYDAKTGGNKWDFGVDKMPAENITLYAQFTINSYTASFDNDGKLTTQKVTYQSLLEEPAAPTKTGYTFKGWYDAKTGGNKWDFATGKMPAGNITLYAQFTKNDSPNPNDPTPNTPTGNGDGTSNPSNSGGNTTLPTAGDENTMLPIFIGVFLLGTATLILRKTIKVK
;
A
#
# COMPACT_ATOMS: atom_id res chain seq x y z
N MET A 1 39.73 33.76 30.66
CA MET A 1 38.72 34.85 30.70
C MET A 1 38.17 35.27 29.32
N LYS A 2 38.98 35.33 28.24
CA LYS A 2 38.50 35.70 26.89
C LYS A 2 37.41 34.79 26.27
N LYS A 3 37.41 33.49 26.54
CA LYS A 3 36.37 32.55 26.02
C LYS A 3 34.98 32.73 26.65
N ARG A 4 34.92 33.15 27.92
CA ARG A 4 33.64 33.41 28.61
C ARG A 4 32.98 34.71 28.15
N TRP A 5 33.78 35.71 27.78
CA TRP A 5 33.28 36.99 27.26
C TRP A 5 32.61 36.85 25.88
N ASN A 6 33.16 36.02 24.98
CA ASN A 6 32.54 35.77 23.68
C ASN A 6 31.21 35.00 23.76
N SER A 7 31.03 34.14 24.75
CA SER A 7 29.75 33.43 24.97
C SER A 7 28.69 34.36 25.56
N VAL A 8 29.08 35.23 26.51
CA VAL A 8 28.16 36.22 27.09
C VAL A 8 27.77 37.29 26.06
N LEU A 9 28.71 37.74 25.22
CA LEU A 9 28.42 38.72 24.16
C LEU A 9 27.48 38.15 23.08
N LYS A 10 27.62 36.86 22.73
CA LYS A 10 26.69 36.17 21.81
C LYS A 10 25.29 36.01 22.41
N ILE A 11 25.20 35.70 23.70
CA ILE A 11 23.91 35.59 24.41
C ILE A 11 23.24 36.96 24.55
N VAL A 12 23.99 38.02 24.86
CA VAL A 12 23.47 39.39 24.93
C VAL A 12 23.00 39.87 23.55
N LEU A 13 23.75 39.59 22.47
CA LEU A 13 23.34 39.92 21.11
C LEU A 13 22.10 39.14 20.64
N MET A 14 21.96 37.86 21.04
CA MET A 14 20.75 37.06 20.77
C MET A 14 19.54 37.56 21.55
N VAL A 15 19.71 37.96 22.81
CA VAL A 15 18.62 38.49 23.64
C VAL A 15 18.19 39.88 23.16
N THR A 16 19.11 40.72 22.68
CA THR A 16 18.74 42.00 22.04
C THR A 16 18.08 41.81 20.68
N ALA A 17 18.43 40.77 19.91
CA ALA A 17 17.78 40.44 18.64
C ALA A 17 16.38 39.84 18.85
N ILE A 18 16.18 39.03 19.89
CA ILE A 18 14.87 38.47 20.24
C ILE A 18 13.97 39.55 20.85
N LEU A 19 14.50 40.48 21.65
CA LEU A 19 13.74 41.63 22.15
C LEU A 19 13.42 42.64 21.04
N SER A 20 14.31 42.87 20.06
CA SER A 20 13.98 43.74 18.92
C SER A 20 13.02 43.09 17.93
N ILE A 21 13.06 41.76 17.74
CA ILE A 21 12.05 41.02 16.97
C ILE A 21 10.71 40.96 17.74
N SER A 22 10.73 40.87 19.07
CA SER A 22 9.51 40.91 19.90
C SER A 22 8.92 42.33 20.03
N LEU A 23 9.73 43.39 19.86
CA LEU A 23 9.25 44.78 19.83
C LEU A 23 8.84 45.23 18.42
N TYR A 24 9.34 44.60 17.34
CA TYR A 24 8.89 44.87 15.98
C TYR A 24 7.57 44.16 15.61
N VAL A 25 7.15 43.16 16.41
CA VAL A 25 5.86 42.47 16.25
C VAL A 25 4.71 43.15 17.03
N THR A 26 4.99 44.20 17.81
CA THR A 26 3.96 44.98 18.52
C THR A 26 3.76 46.41 18.00
N THR A 27 4.34 46.76 16.86
CA THR A 27 4.09 48.06 16.19
C THR A 27 3.68 47.97 14.73
N SER A 28 3.23 46.80 14.23
CA SER A 28 2.15 46.87 13.26
C SER A 28 0.89 47.20 14.06
N GLN A 29 0.59 48.49 14.23
CA GLN A 29 -0.82 48.88 14.31
C GLN A 29 -1.51 48.07 13.22
N GLY A 30 -2.47 47.22 13.62
CA GLY A 30 -3.24 46.45 12.68
C GLY A 30 -3.70 47.42 11.60
N ALA A 31 -3.17 47.26 10.39
CA ALA A 31 -3.89 47.71 9.23
C ALA A 31 -5.16 46.87 9.29
N GLU A 32 -6.21 47.42 9.92
CA GLU A 32 -7.53 46.87 9.80
C GLU A 32 -7.72 46.66 8.30
N VAL A 33 -7.96 45.42 7.89
CA VAL A 33 -8.28 45.10 6.50
C VAL A 33 -9.59 45.84 6.22
N ARG A 34 -9.48 47.03 5.65
CA ARG A 34 -10.62 47.88 5.30
C ARG A 34 -10.85 47.74 3.80
N ALA A 35 -12.11 47.60 3.42
CA ALA A 35 -12.54 47.67 2.04
C ALA A 35 -12.28 49.08 1.47
N GLU A 36 -12.22 49.19 0.14
CA GLU A 36 -11.79 50.41 -0.53
C GLU A 36 -12.87 51.50 -0.45
N SER A 37 -12.54 52.76 -0.75
CA SER A 37 -13.53 53.84 -0.74
C SER A 37 -13.32 54.82 -1.89
N ILE A 38 -14.42 55.30 -2.46
CA ILE A 38 -14.38 56.37 -3.46
C ILE A 38 -14.15 57.72 -2.78
N THR A 39 -13.32 58.58 -3.37
CA THR A 39 -12.90 59.86 -2.76
C THR A 39 -13.83 61.03 -3.10
N GLN A 40 -14.71 60.88 -4.09
CA GLN A 40 -15.63 61.92 -4.54
C GLN A 40 -16.87 61.30 -5.20
N PRO A 41 -18.01 62.03 -5.31
CA PRO A 41 -19.18 61.55 -6.03
C PRO A 41 -18.82 61.14 -7.45
N THR A 42 -19.12 59.89 -7.81
CA THR A 42 -18.67 59.29 -9.07
C THR A 42 -19.84 58.56 -9.75
N PRO A 43 -19.98 58.62 -11.09
CA PRO A 43 -21.06 57.93 -11.79
C PRO A 43 -21.07 56.42 -11.52
N VAL A 44 -22.26 55.82 -11.36
CA VAL A 44 -22.40 54.38 -11.06
C VAL A 44 -21.66 53.51 -12.09
N ASN A 45 -21.84 53.76 -13.39
CA ASN A 45 -21.21 53.01 -14.47
C ASN A 45 -19.68 53.20 -14.59
N VAL A 46 -19.10 54.18 -13.90
CA VAL A 46 -17.65 54.37 -13.82
C VAL A 46 -17.05 53.50 -12.73
N ILE A 47 -17.75 53.36 -11.60
CA ILE A 47 -17.34 52.50 -10.48
C ILE A 47 -17.59 51.03 -10.82
N PHE A 48 -18.74 50.73 -11.44
CA PHE A 48 -19.20 49.40 -11.81
C PHE A 48 -19.22 49.30 -13.34
N PRO A 49 -18.14 48.80 -13.98
CA PRO A 49 -18.02 48.81 -15.44
C PRO A 49 -18.94 47.78 -16.13
N ASP A 50 -19.40 46.76 -15.41
CA ASP A 50 -20.37 45.79 -15.94
C ASP A 50 -21.77 46.42 -16.01
N PRO A 51 -22.42 46.48 -17.19
CA PRO A 51 -23.71 47.15 -17.35
C PRO A 51 -24.85 46.54 -16.52
N ALA A 52 -24.83 45.22 -16.32
CA ALA A 52 -25.85 44.55 -15.53
C ALA A 52 -25.65 44.86 -14.04
N LEU A 53 -24.41 44.79 -13.56
CA LEU A 53 -24.07 45.17 -12.19
C LEU A 53 -24.32 46.66 -11.91
N ALA A 54 -23.97 47.54 -12.83
CA ALA A 54 -24.25 48.97 -12.72
C ALA A 54 -25.76 49.25 -12.60
N ASN A 55 -26.60 48.51 -13.34
CA ASN A 55 -28.05 48.61 -13.20
C ASN A 55 -28.56 48.10 -11.84
N ALA A 56 -27.96 47.04 -11.31
CA ALA A 56 -28.27 46.56 -9.96
C ALA A 56 -27.92 47.62 -8.90
N ILE A 57 -26.73 48.25 -8.99
CA ILE A 57 -26.30 49.33 -8.09
C ILE A 57 -27.18 50.57 -8.23
N LYS A 58 -27.50 50.99 -9.46
CA LYS A 58 -28.42 52.11 -9.71
C LYS A 58 -29.75 51.88 -8.97
N THR A 59 -30.28 50.67 -9.05
CA THR A 59 -31.52 50.29 -8.35
C THR A 59 -31.34 50.31 -6.83
N ALA A 60 -30.25 49.71 -6.32
CA ALA A 60 -29.94 49.66 -4.90
C ALA A 60 -29.72 51.04 -4.25
N THR A 61 -29.26 52.01 -5.05
CA THR A 61 -29.01 53.40 -4.62
C THR A 61 -30.17 54.36 -4.93
N GLY A 62 -31.28 53.87 -5.51
CA GLY A 62 -32.43 54.68 -5.86
C GLY A 62 -32.18 55.72 -6.97
N LYS A 63 -31.15 55.51 -7.80
CA LYS A 63 -30.81 56.40 -8.92
C LYS A 63 -31.68 56.11 -10.14
N SER A 64 -31.84 57.11 -11.00
CA SER A 64 -32.66 56.98 -12.22
C SER A 64 -31.85 56.48 -13.41
N ASN A 65 -30.56 56.82 -13.47
CA ASN A 65 -29.64 56.42 -14.53
C ASN A 65 -28.31 55.90 -13.97
N VAL A 66 -27.66 54.98 -14.69
CA VAL A 66 -26.31 54.50 -14.35
C VAL A 66 -25.23 55.59 -14.50
N THR A 67 -25.53 56.71 -15.15
CA THR A 67 -24.65 57.89 -15.19
C THR A 67 -24.83 58.83 -14.00
N ASP A 68 -25.83 58.60 -13.15
CA ASP A 68 -26.01 59.41 -11.94
C ASP A 68 -24.85 59.14 -10.97
N THR A 69 -24.42 60.18 -10.26
CA THR A 69 -23.33 60.05 -9.28
C THR A 69 -23.81 59.45 -7.97
N VAL A 70 -22.95 58.63 -7.36
CA VAL A 70 -23.09 58.07 -6.02
C VAL A 70 -21.89 58.47 -5.15
N THR A 71 -22.15 58.63 -3.86
CA THR A 71 -21.16 58.88 -2.81
C THR A 71 -20.80 57.59 -2.07
N GLN A 72 -19.67 57.58 -1.34
CA GLN A 72 -19.32 56.43 -0.51
C GLN A 72 -20.39 56.13 0.55
N ALA A 73 -21.04 57.17 1.11
CA ALA A 73 -22.11 56.98 2.08
C ALA A 73 -23.33 56.26 1.49
N GLU A 74 -23.65 56.49 0.21
CA GLU A 74 -24.71 55.77 -0.50
C GLU A 74 -24.30 54.31 -0.78
N LEU A 75 -23.04 54.07 -1.15
CA LEU A 75 -22.49 52.71 -1.33
C LEU A 75 -22.45 51.92 -0.02
N ASP A 76 -22.06 52.58 1.08
CA ASP A 76 -22.09 52.03 2.44
C ASP A 76 -23.52 51.75 2.92
N GLY A 77 -24.55 52.31 2.27
CA GLY A 77 -25.95 51.99 2.51
C GLY A 77 -26.40 50.66 1.89
N ILE A 78 -25.61 50.09 0.97
CA ILE A 78 -25.94 48.82 0.29
C ILE A 78 -25.53 47.65 1.18
N ALA A 79 -26.51 47.03 1.84
CA ALA A 79 -26.31 45.82 2.63
C ALA A 79 -26.53 44.52 1.81
N THR A 80 -27.35 44.59 0.76
CA THR A 80 -27.67 43.44 -0.10
C THR A 80 -27.63 43.86 -1.55
N LEU A 81 -27.05 43.02 -2.40
CA LEU A 81 -27.02 43.22 -3.84
C LEU A 81 -27.35 41.89 -4.54
N SER A 82 -28.33 41.94 -5.45
CA SER A 82 -28.77 40.77 -6.22
C SER A 82 -28.82 41.10 -7.72
N ALA A 83 -28.30 40.20 -8.54
CA ALA A 83 -28.28 40.31 -10.00
C ALA A 83 -28.35 38.92 -10.68
N PHE A 84 -29.30 38.09 -10.26
CA PHE A 84 -29.53 36.75 -10.80
C PHE A 84 -29.74 36.75 -12.33
N ASN A 85 -28.96 35.93 -13.04
CA ASN A 85 -29.13 35.68 -14.48
C ASN A 85 -29.27 36.97 -15.31
N THR A 86 -28.42 37.95 -15.02
CA THR A 86 -28.41 39.24 -15.72
C THR A 86 -27.26 39.38 -16.72
N GLY A 87 -26.38 38.37 -16.78
CA GLY A 87 -25.23 38.35 -17.67
C GLY A 87 -24.03 39.13 -17.12
N VAL A 88 -23.91 39.27 -15.80
CA VAL A 88 -22.74 39.90 -15.16
C VAL A 88 -21.48 39.11 -15.53
N THR A 89 -20.47 39.81 -15.99
CA THR A 89 -19.17 39.25 -16.41
C THR A 89 -18.03 39.63 -15.46
N THR A 90 -18.13 40.80 -14.83
CA THR A 90 -17.17 41.27 -13.83
C THR A 90 -17.88 41.91 -12.65
N ILE A 91 -17.29 41.72 -11.47
CA ILE A 91 -17.74 42.30 -10.20
C ILE A 91 -16.85 43.45 -9.72
N GLU A 92 -16.07 44.03 -10.63
CA GLU A 92 -15.31 45.23 -10.36
C GLU A 92 -16.23 46.34 -9.82
N GLY A 93 -15.78 47.02 -8.77
CA GLY A 93 -16.55 48.01 -8.02
C GLY A 93 -17.16 47.47 -6.72
N ILE A 94 -17.33 46.14 -6.57
CA ILE A 94 -17.87 45.57 -5.32
C ILE A 94 -16.96 45.84 -4.12
N GLN A 95 -15.65 46.04 -4.32
CA GLN A 95 -14.71 46.35 -3.23
C GLN A 95 -15.02 47.65 -2.48
N TYR A 96 -15.89 48.52 -3.02
CA TYR A 96 -16.35 49.75 -2.39
C TYR A 96 -17.63 49.58 -1.54
N LEU A 97 -18.24 48.39 -1.52
CA LEU A 97 -19.46 48.11 -0.75
C LEU A 97 -19.12 47.63 0.66
N ASN A 98 -18.61 48.54 1.50
CA ASN A 98 -18.01 48.22 2.80
C ASN A 98 -18.96 47.51 3.78
N ASN A 99 -20.26 47.71 3.61
CA ASN A 99 -21.31 47.15 4.47
C ASN A 99 -22.10 46.01 3.81
N LEU A 100 -21.60 45.45 2.70
CA LEU A 100 -22.27 44.35 2.02
C LEU A 100 -22.33 43.11 2.92
N ILE A 101 -23.54 42.62 3.18
CA ILE A 101 -23.87 41.46 4.01
C ILE A 101 -24.23 40.27 3.12
N SER A 102 -24.99 40.50 2.04
CA SER A 102 -25.44 39.45 1.13
C SER A 102 -25.20 39.84 -0.33
N LEU A 103 -24.59 38.92 -1.09
CA LEU A 103 -24.31 39.07 -2.51
C LEU A 103 -24.83 37.87 -3.30
N GLU A 104 -25.82 38.11 -4.15
CA GLU A 104 -26.51 37.10 -4.95
C GLU A 104 -26.25 37.30 -6.44
N LEU A 105 -25.36 36.49 -7.01
CA LEU A 105 -24.91 36.62 -8.40
C LEU A 105 -25.04 35.29 -9.16
N LYS A 106 -26.03 34.48 -8.80
CA LYS A 106 -26.28 33.20 -9.45
C LYS A 106 -26.56 33.32 -10.96
N ASP A 107 -26.11 32.31 -11.70
CA ASP A 107 -26.29 32.10 -13.14
C ASP A 107 -25.77 33.29 -13.98
N ASN A 108 -24.55 33.73 -13.69
CA ASN A 108 -23.84 34.77 -14.43
C ASN A 108 -22.55 34.22 -15.07
N GLN A 109 -21.70 35.09 -15.62
CA GLN A 109 -20.47 34.73 -16.31
C GLN A 109 -19.20 35.24 -15.59
N ILE A 110 -19.25 35.28 -14.26
CA ILE A 110 -18.16 35.76 -13.42
C ILE A 110 -17.02 34.74 -13.42
N THR A 111 -15.80 35.23 -13.57
CA THR A 111 -14.57 34.40 -13.52
C THR A 111 -13.57 34.89 -12.48
N ASN A 112 -13.68 36.15 -12.02
CA ASN A 112 -12.73 36.77 -11.12
C ASN A 112 -13.42 37.28 -9.84
N LEU A 113 -13.02 36.71 -8.70
CA LEU A 113 -13.54 37.06 -7.38
C LEU A 113 -12.64 38.02 -6.59
N THR A 114 -11.56 38.51 -7.18
CA THR A 114 -10.61 39.43 -6.50
C THR A 114 -11.27 40.64 -5.85
N PRO A 115 -12.29 41.28 -6.46
CA PRO A 115 -13.00 42.41 -5.82
C PRO A 115 -13.65 42.10 -4.47
N LEU A 116 -13.87 40.82 -4.11
CA LEU A 116 -14.45 40.44 -2.83
C LEU A 116 -13.44 40.43 -1.67
N LYS A 117 -12.13 40.38 -1.96
CA LYS A 117 -11.08 39.97 -1.02
C LYS A 117 -11.05 40.71 0.32
N ASN A 118 -11.41 41.99 0.33
CA ASN A 118 -11.34 42.85 1.52
C ASN A 118 -12.70 43.12 2.16
N LEU A 119 -13.78 42.47 1.69
CA LEU A 119 -15.09 42.59 2.34
C LEU A 119 -15.08 41.87 3.69
N THR A 120 -15.54 42.53 4.74
CA THR A 120 -15.48 42.00 6.11
C THR A 120 -16.83 41.69 6.73
N LYS A 121 -17.93 42.15 6.09
CA LYS A 121 -19.30 41.98 6.60
C LYS A 121 -20.13 40.95 5.83
N ILE A 122 -19.60 40.42 4.73
CA ILE A 122 -20.34 39.47 3.89
C ILE A 122 -20.57 38.17 4.65
N THR A 123 -21.84 37.84 4.86
CA THR A 123 -22.27 36.59 5.53
C THR A 123 -22.91 35.61 4.57
N GLU A 124 -23.42 36.09 3.43
CA GLU A 124 -24.09 35.28 2.42
C GLU A 124 -23.50 35.59 1.04
N LEU A 125 -23.05 34.54 0.35
CA LEU A 125 -22.45 34.65 -0.96
C LEU A 125 -22.99 33.54 -1.87
N GLU A 126 -23.84 33.92 -2.82
CA GLU A 126 -24.41 33.03 -3.82
C GLU A 126 -23.75 33.28 -5.19
N LEU A 127 -22.93 32.33 -5.62
CA LEU A 127 -22.17 32.39 -6.87
C LEU A 127 -22.47 31.20 -7.79
N SER A 128 -23.56 30.46 -7.52
CA SER A 128 -23.96 29.30 -8.32
C SER A 128 -23.98 29.61 -9.81
N GLY A 129 -23.56 28.66 -10.65
CA GLY A 129 -23.67 28.78 -12.11
C GLY A 129 -22.69 29.76 -12.76
N ASN A 130 -21.62 30.18 -12.06
CA ASN A 130 -20.56 31.02 -12.62
C ASN A 130 -19.30 30.21 -12.96
N PRO A 131 -18.60 30.47 -14.08
CA PRO A 131 -17.41 29.72 -14.50
C PRO A 131 -16.13 30.08 -13.70
N LEU A 132 -16.15 29.95 -12.37
CA LEU A 132 -15.10 30.42 -11.46
C LEU A 132 -13.80 29.62 -11.56
N LYS A 133 -13.88 28.30 -11.61
CA LYS A 133 -12.75 27.33 -11.58
C LYS A 133 -11.89 27.34 -10.29
N ASN A 134 -11.79 28.47 -9.60
CA ASN A 134 -11.05 28.63 -8.35
C ASN A 134 -11.69 29.72 -7.48
N VAL A 135 -11.63 29.52 -6.16
CA VAL A 135 -12.21 30.41 -5.15
C VAL A 135 -11.16 30.90 -4.15
N SER A 136 -9.87 30.91 -4.50
CA SER A 136 -8.80 31.42 -3.62
C SER A 136 -9.02 32.84 -3.07
N ALA A 137 -9.71 33.70 -3.83
CA ALA A 137 -9.97 35.08 -3.42
C ALA A 137 -10.90 35.20 -2.19
N ILE A 138 -11.72 34.17 -1.91
CA ILE A 138 -12.64 34.19 -0.76
C ILE A 138 -12.06 33.55 0.50
N ALA A 139 -10.83 33.04 0.47
CA ALA A 139 -10.22 32.32 1.60
C ALA A 139 -10.11 33.14 2.90
N GLY A 140 -10.07 34.48 2.77
CA GLY A 140 -10.00 35.42 3.90
C GLY A 140 -11.36 35.88 4.43
N LEU A 141 -12.48 35.54 3.78
CA LEU A 141 -13.81 36.06 4.10
C LEU A 141 -14.46 35.29 5.26
N GLN A 142 -13.82 35.33 6.43
CA GLN A 142 -14.20 34.57 7.61
C GLN A 142 -15.60 34.90 8.15
N SER A 143 -16.21 36.01 7.72
CA SER A 143 -17.58 36.40 8.08
C SER A 143 -18.65 35.53 7.41
N ILE A 144 -18.32 34.80 6.34
CA ILE A 144 -19.27 33.99 5.58
C ILE A 144 -19.90 32.90 6.45
N LYS A 145 -21.23 32.80 6.39
CA LYS A 145 -22.06 31.78 7.03
C LYS A 145 -22.79 30.92 6.01
N THR A 146 -23.21 31.50 4.89
CA THR A 146 -23.87 30.82 3.77
C THR A 146 -23.06 31.02 2.50
N LEU A 147 -22.68 29.91 1.87
CA LEU A 147 -21.91 29.93 0.63
C LEU A 147 -22.51 28.94 -0.37
N ASP A 148 -22.90 29.44 -1.53
CA ASP A 148 -23.32 28.63 -2.66
C ASP A 148 -22.33 28.74 -3.83
N LEU A 149 -21.64 27.63 -4.10
CA LEU A 149 -20.70 27.44 -5.20
C LEU A 149 -21.16 26.33 -6.16
N THR A 150 -22.46 26.04 -6.21
CA THR A 150 -23.04 25.04 -7.11
C THR A 150 -22.67 25.33 -8.56
N SER A 151 -22.26 24.32 -9.34
CA SER A 151 -21.93 24.47 -10.76
C SER A 151 -20.88 25.56 -11.06
N THR A 152 -19.84 25.69 -10.23
CA THR A 152 -18.81 26.73 -10.40
C THR A 152 -17.52 26.24 -11.06
N GLN A 153 -17.50 24.98 -11.51
CA GLN A 153 -16.38 24.32 -12.17
C GLN A 153 -15.13 24.20 -11.28
N ILE A 154 -15.29 24.29 -9.96
CA ILE A 154 -14.18 24.13 -9.01
C ILE A 154 -13.84 22.64 -8.81
N THR A 155 -12.58 22.38 -8.50
CA THR A 155 -12.07 21.05 -8.13
C THR A 155 -11.39 21.04 -6.76
N ASP A 156 -10.85 22.19 -6.35
CA ASP A 156 -10.15 22.38 -5.09
C ASP A 156 -10.95 23.27 -4.14
N VAL A 157 -11.22 22.74 -2.94
CA VAL A 157 -11.91 23.43 -1.83
C VAL A 157 -10.96 23.83 -0.70
N THR A 158 -9.64 23.71 -0.90
CA THR A 158 -8.63 24.18 0.07
C THR A 158 -8.85 25.62 0.53
N PRO A 159 -9.24 26.58 -0.34
CA PRO A 159 -9.55 27.95 0.09
C PRO A 159 -10.63 28.05 1.17
N LEU A 160 -11.52 27.05 1.30
CA LEU A 160 -12.64 27.09 2.24
C LEU A 160 -12.24 26.70 3.66
N ALA A 161 -11.06 26.10 3.88
CA ALA A 161 -10.66 25.54 5.18
C ALA A 161 -10.66 26.58 6.32
N GLY A 162 -10.43 27.85 6.01
CA GLY A 162 -10.40 28.97 6.98
C GLY A 162 -11.77 29.58 7.30
N LEU A 163 -12.83 29.20 6.59
CA LEU A 163 -14.17 29.79 6.74
C LEU A 163 -14.91 29.19 7.94
N SER A 164 -14.31 29.27 9.12
CA SER A 164 -14.76 28.58 10.35
C SER A 164 -16.17 28.96 10.84
N ASN A 165 -16.73 30.09 10.38
CA ASN A 165 -18.10 30.50 10.69
C ASN A 165 -19.16 29.92 9.76
N LEU A 166 -18.77 29.15 8.74
CA LEU A 166 -19.66 28.59 7.74
C LEU A 166 -20.67 27.62 8.37
N GLN A 167 -21.94 27.79 8.00
CA GLN A 167 -23.09 27.02 8.49
C GLN A 167 -23.79 26.29 7.36
N VAL A 168 -23.87 26.91 6.18
CA VAL A 168 -24.53 26.37 4.99
C VAL A 168 -23.55 26.42 3.82
N LEU A 169 -23.30 25.27 3.21
CA LEU A 169 -22.39 25.14 2.08
C LEU A 169 -23.01 24.28 0.97
N TYR A 170 -23.07 24.86 -0.23
CA TYR A 170 -23.45 24.15 -1.46
C TYR A 170 -22.24 24.07 -2.40
N LEU A 171 -21.93 22.85 -2.84
CA LEU A 171 -20.82 22.50 -3.72
C LEU A 171 -21.29 21.57 -4.84
N ASP A 172 -22.59 21.43 -5.04
CA ASP A 172 -23.17 20.51 -6.01
C ASP A 172 -22.66 20.78 -7.43
N LEU A 173 -22.67 19.75 -8.29
CA LEU A 173 -22.32 19.87 -9.70
C LEU A 173 -20.90 20.44 -9.96
N ASN A 174 -19.95 20.08 -9.09
CA ASN A 174 -18.53 20.39 -9.24
C ASN A 174 -17.70 19.11 -9.33
N GLN A 175 -16.47 19.20 -9.85
CA GLN A 175 -15.60 18.02 -10.02
C GLN A 175 -14.72 17.78 -8.78
N ILE A 176 -15.31 17.87 -7.59
CA ILE A 176 -14.61 17.76 -6.31
C ILE A 176 -14.46 16.28 -5.94
N THR A 177 -13.23 15.84 -5.69
CA THR A 177 -12.91 14.49 -5.21
C THR A 177 -12.50 14.48 -3.73
N ASN A 178 -11.87 15.55 -3.26
CA ASN A 178 -11.29 15.63 -1.91
C ASN A 178 -11.97 16.73 -1.09
N ILE A 179 -12.61 16.33 -0.01
CA ILE A 179 -13.27 17.23 0.96
C ILE A 179 -12.51 17.34 2.29
N SER A 180 -11.26 16.89 2.37
CA SER A 180 -10.41 17.04 3.57
C SER A 180 -10.34 18.48 4.12
N PRO A 181 -10.32 19.55 3.27
CA PRO A 181 -10.35 20.93 3.77
C PRO A 181 -11.59 21.28 4.62
N LEU A 182 -12.70 20.53 4.49
CA LEU A 182 -13.94 20.79 5.22
C LEU A 182 -13.90 20.31 6.68
N ALA A 183 -12.91 19.50 7.08
CA ALA A 183 -12.86 18.86 8.39
C ALA A 183 -12.84 19.85 9.58
N GLY A 184 -12.37 21.08 9.35
CA GLY A 184 -12.32 22.15 10.37
C GLY A 184 -13.60 22.98 10.48
N LEU A 185 -14.57 22.81 9.58
CA LEU A 185 -15.79 23.62 9.50
C LEU A 185 -16.85 23.18 10.52
N THR A 186 -16.47 23.10 11.79
CA THR A 186 -17.28 22.55 12.89
C THR A 186 -18.59 23.28 13.18
N ASN A 187 -18.81 24.46 12.57
CA ASN A 187 -20.07 25.19 12.61
C ASN A 187 -21.08 24.79 11.53
N LEU A 188 -20.67 23.94 10.60
CA LEU A 188 -21.48 23.52 9.46
C LEU A 188 -22.70 22.71 9.92
N GLN A 189 -23.87 23.12 9.44
CA GLN A 189 -25.18 22.53 9.72
C GLN A 189 -25.77 21.89 8.46
N TYR A 190 -25.52 22.51 7.30
CA TYR A 190 -26.02 22.06 6.02
C TYR A 190 -24.86 21.93 5.03
N LEU A 191 -24.68 20.73 4.48
CA LEU A 191 -23.70 20.46 3.43
C LEU A 191 -24.39 19.79 2.24
N SER A 192 -24.21 20.36 1.07
CA SER A 192 -24.63 19.80 -0.21
C SER A 192 -23.43 19.65 -1.13
N ILE A 193 -23.16 18.42 -1.54
CA ILE A 193 -22.03 17.96 -2.36
C ILE A 193 -22.53 16.97 -3.43
N GLY A 194 -23.78 17.10 -3.88
CA GLY A 194 -24.39 16.20 -4.84
C GLY A 194 -23.79 16.35 -6.24
N ASN A 195 -23.81 15.28 -7.04
CA ASN A 195 -23.24 15.28 -8.40
C ASN A 195 -21.78 15.76 -8.43
N ALA A 196 -20.99 15.33 -7.43
CA ALA A 196 -19.56 15.57 -7.36
C ALA A 196 -18.80 14.28 -7.69
N GLN A 197 -17.59 14.09 -7.16
CA GLN A 197 -16.77 12.89 -7.36
C GLN A 197 -16.20 12.38 -6.02
N VAL A 198 -16.90 12.66 -4.92
CA VAL A 198 -16.48 12.35 -3.56
C VAL A 198 -16.63 10.85 -3.28
N SER A 199 -15.63 10.26 -2.64
CA SER A 199 -15.69 8.86 -2.16
C SER A 199 -15.42 8.72 -0.67
N ASP A 200 -14.63 9.64 -0.10
CA ASP A 200 -14.21 9.60 1.31
C ASP A 200 -14.98 10.62 2.15
N LEU A 201 -15.73 10.13 3.14
CA LEU A 201 -16.49 10.94 4.10
C LEU A 201 -15.80 11.11 5.46
N THR A 202 -14.60 10.57 5.65
CA THR A 202 -13.85 10.74 6.91
C THR A 202 -13.67 12.20 7.35
N PRO A 203 -13.54 13.20 6.44
CA PRO A 203 -13.46 14.60 6.85
C PRO A 203 -14.72 15.11 7.57
N LEU A 204 -15.87 14.46 7.40
CA LEU A 204 -17.12 14.88 8.02
C LEU A 204 -17.24 14.45 9.50
N ALA A 205 -16.42 13.51 9.98
CA ALA A 205 -16.63 12.82 11.26
C ALA A 205 -16.74 13.75 12.49
N ASN A 206 -16.15 14.94 12.44
CA ASN A 206 -16.14 15.93 13.52
C ASN A 206 -17.15 17.08 13.34
N LEU A 207 -17.96 17.06 12.29
CA LEU A 207 -18.96 18.10 12.02
C LEU A 207 -20.23 17.86 12.83
N SER A 208 -20.11 17.84 14.15
CA SER A 208 -21.18 17.41 15.06
C SER A 208 -22.45 18.26 15.00
N LYS A 209 -22.40 19.46 14.39
CA LYS A 209 -23.56 20.33 14.18
C LYS A 209 -24.32 20.04 12.88
N LEU A 210 -23.80 19.14 12.03
CA LEU A 210 -24.40 18.82 10.75
C LEU A 210 -25.77 18.16 10.96
N THR A 211 -26.80 18.78 10.39
CA THR A 211 -28.19 18.30 10.41
C THR A 211 -28.61 17.79 9.04
N THR A 212 -28.07 18.37 7.96
CA THR A 212 -28.41 18.00 6.60
C THR A 212 -27.16 17.71 5.79
N LEU A 213 -27.12 16.51 5.21
CA LEU A 213 -26.11 16.09 4.25
C LEU A 213 -26.79 15.66 2.96
N LYS A 214 -26.48 16.35 1.85
CA LYS A 214 -26.87 15.95 0.50
C LYS A 214 -25.65 15.54 -0.28
N ALA A 215 -25.55 14.25 -0.60
CA ALA A 215 -24.39 13.66 -1.27
C ALA A 215 -24.81 12.62 -2.34
N ASP A 216 -25.98 12.83 -2.94
CA ASP A 216 -26.44 12.04 -4.08
C ASP A 216 -25.43 12.10 -5.24
N ASP A 217 -25.40 11.05 -6.08
CA ASP A 217 -24.60 11.02 -7.32
C ASP A 217 -23.09 11.25 -7.06
N ASN A 218 -22.52 10.38 -6.22
CA ASN A 218 -21.10 10.39 -5.85
C ASN A 218 -20.50 8.98 -5.96
N LYS A 219 -19.29 8.78 -5.42
CA LYS A 219 -18.56 7.51 -5.39
C LYS A 219 -18.41 6.98 -3.96
N ILE A 220 -19.37 7.29 -3.09
CA ILE A 220 -19.32 6.92 -1.66
C ILE A 220 -19.63 5.43 -1.53
N SER A 221 -18.74 4.68 -0.89
CA SER A 221 -18.94 3.26 -0.57
C SER A 221 -19.01 2.98 0.93
N ASP A 222 -18.32 3.79 1.74
CA ASP A 222 -18.27 3.69 3.19
C ASP A 222 -18.89 4.93 3.85
N ILE A 223 -19.92 4.70 4.67
CA ILE A 223 -20.62 5.73 5.45
C ILE A 223 -20.40 5.60 6.95
N SER A 224 -19.44 4.78 7.38
CA SER A 224 -19.03 4.65 8.78
C SER A 224 -18.73 6.01 9.47
N PRO A 225 -18.14 7.01 8.80
CA PRO A 225 -17.94 8.34 9.39
C PRO A 225 -19.22 9.05 9.82
N LEU A 226 -20.39 8.69 9.27
CA LEU A 226 -21.66 9.32 9.64
C LEU A 226 -22.18 8.86 11.01
N ALA A 227 -21.68 7.74 11.54
CA ALA A 227 -22.08 7.25 12.86
C ALA A 227 -21.71 8.20 14.01
N SER A 228 -20.73 9.08 13.82
CA SER A 228 -20.32 10.09 14.81
C SER A 228 -21.08 11.41 14.71
N LEU A 229 -22.11 11.50 13.86
CA LEU A 229 -22.90 12.71 13.62
C LEU A 229 -24.29 12.60 14.27
N PRO A 230 -24.43 12.96 15.57
CA PRO A 230 -25.65 12.68 16.34
C PRO A 230 -26.86 13.53 15.93
N ASN A 231 -26.62 14.63 15.21
CA ASN A 231 -27.63 15.64 14.89
C ASN A 231 -28.18 15.54 13.47
N LEU A 232 -27.78 14.53 12.69
CA LEU A 232 -28.31 14.33 11.34
C LEU A 232 -29.83 14.10 11.37
N ILE A 233 -30.53 14.91 10.57
CA ILE A 233 -31.97 14.91 10.33
C ILE A 233 -32.28 14.39 8.93
N GLU A 234 -31.49 14.83 7.96
CA GLU A 234 -31.70 14.60 6.53
C GLU A 234 -30.40 14.16 5.87
N VAL A 235 -30.42 12.97 5.24
CA VAL A 235 -29.27 12.37 4.57
C VAL A 235 -29.68 11.88 3.18
N HIS A 236 -29.07 12.42 2.13
CA HIS A 236 -29.29 11.97 0.76
C HIS A 236 -28.04 11.29 0.21
N LEU A 237 -28.18 10.02 -0.14
CA LEU A 237 -27.09 9.12 -0.57
C LEU A 237 -27.51 8.24 -1.75
N LYS A 238 -28.52 8.64 -2.52
CA LYS A 238 -28.94 7.99 -3.75
C LYS A 238 -27.78 7.97 -4.77
N ASN A 239 -27.75 6.98 -5.66
CA ASN A 239 -26.77 6.90 -6.76
C ASN A 239 -25.30 6.92 -6.25
N ASN A 240 -25.00 6.06 -5.29
CA ASN A 240 -23.65 5.87 -4.72
C ASN A 240 -23.24 4.38 -4.83
N GLN A 241 -22.27 3.92 -4.04
CA GLN A 241 -21.72 2.57 -4.04
C GLN A 241 -21.85 1.90 -2.65
N ILE A 242 -22.89 2.27 -1.90
CA ILE A 242 -23.03 1.92 -0.49
C ILE A 242 -23.60 0.51 -0.35
N SER A 243 -22.88 -0.36 0.36
CA SER A 243 -23.34 -1.71 0.69
C SER A 243 -23.83 -1.87 2.13
N ASP A 244 -23.37 -1.02 3.06
CA ASP A 244 -23.68 -1.16 4.49
C ASP A 244 -24.30 0.11 5.05
N VAL A 245 -25.55 0.02 5.51
CA VAL A 245 -26.29 1.15 6.10
C VAL A 245 -26.41 1.09 7.62
N SER A 246 -25.76 0.12 8.26
CA SER A 246 -25.72 0.02 9.72
C SER A 246 -25.13 1.23 10.44
N PRO A 247 -24.19 2.03 9.87
CA PRO A 247 -23.71 3.25 10.53
C PRO A 247 -24.79 4.28 10.88
N LEU A 248 -25.92 4.29 10.16
CA LEU A 248 -27.03 5.21 10.41
C LEU A 248 -28.08 4.66 11.39
N ALA A 249 -27.93 3.43 11.88
CA ALA A 249 -28.95 2.74 12.68
C ALA A 249 -29.28 3.46 14.00
N ASN A 250 -28.27 4.06 14.63
CA ASN A 250 -28.39 4.71 15.94
C ASN A 250 -28.56 6.23 15.87
N THR A 251 -28.61 6.80 14.67
CA THR A 251 -28.77 8.25 14.47
C THR A 251 -30.17 8.69 14.90
N SER A 252 -30.25 9.29 16.09
CA SER A 252 -31.53 9.43 16.79
C SER A 252 -32.46 10.50 16.22
N ASN A 253 -31.92 11.47 15.48
CA ASN A 253 -32.69 12.57 14.89
C ASN A 253 -32.98 12.36 13.41
N LEU A 254 -32.69 11.18 12.84
CA LEU A 254 -32.78 10.94 11.41
C LEU A 254 -34.23 10.70 10.98
N PHE A 255 -34.75 11.55 10.08
CA PHE A 255 -36.14 11.48 9.58
C PHE A 255 -36.21 11.29 8.06
N ILE A 256 -35.26 11.87 7.32
CA ILE A 256 -35.21 11.80 5.86
C ILE A 256 -33.93 11.08 5.44
N VAL A 257 -34.08 10.01 4.67
CA VAL A 257 -32.96 9.21 4.16
C VAL A 257 -33.26 8.77 2.72
N THR A 258 -32.35 9.01 1.78
CA THR A 258 -32.43 8.44 0.42
C THR A 258 -31.26 7.49 0.18
N LEU A 259 -31.54 6.25 -0.23
CA LEU A 259 -30.54 5.17 -0.35
C LEU A 259 -30.71 4.34 -1.63
N THR A 260 -31.50 4.79 -2.59
CA THR A 260 -31.82 4.00 -3.78
C THR A 260 -30.69 4.04 -4.82
N ASN A 261 -30.71 3.05 -5.72
CA ASN A 261 -29.83 2.95 -6.89
C ASN A 261 -28.33 2.95 -6.56
N GLN A 262 -27.92 2.10 -5.60
CA GLN A 262 -26.51 1.85 -5.35
C GLN A 262 -25.91 0.96 -6.44
N THR A 263 -24.69 1.27 -6.87
CA THR A 263 -23.91 0.46 -7.80
C THR A 263 -22.63 0.01 -7.11
N ILE A 264 -22.59 -1.24 -6.67
CA ILE A 264 -21.50 -1.81 -5.89
C ILE A 264 -20.69 -2.76 -6.77
N THR A 265 -19.37 -2.59 -6.76
CA THR A 265 -18.45 -3.53 -7.42
C THR A 265 -17.54 -4.13 -6.36
N ASN A 266 -17.66 -5.43 -6.14
CA ASN A 266 -16.78 -6.16 -5.23
C ASN A 266 -15.36 -6.26 -5.79
N GLN A 267 -14.42 -6.59 -4.91
CA GLN A 267 -13.09 -7.03 -5.36
C GLN A 267 -13.21 -8.33 -6.17
N PRO A 268 -12.41 -8.50 -7.23
CA PRO A 268 -12.44 -9.72 -8.04
C PRO A 268 -12.15 -10.98 -7.20
N VAL A 269 -12.77 -12.09 -7.58
CA VAL A 269 -12.49 -13.43 -7.03
C VAL A 269 -12.19 -14.39 -8.16
N PHE A 270 -11.47 -15.47 -7.86
CA PHE A 270 -11.21 -16.48 -8.88
C PHE A 270 -12.50 -17.19 -9.29
N TYR A 271 -12.64 -17.40 -10.59
CA TYR A 271 -13.67 -18.26 -11.15
C TYR A 271 -13.55 -19.67 -10.60
N GLN A 272 -14.68 -20.26 -10.22
CA GLN A 272 -14.81 -21.64 -9.80
C GLN A 272 -16.18 -22.17 -10.27
N ASN A 273 -16.26 -23.47 -10.55
CA ASN A 273 -17.53 -24.09 -10.92
C ASN A 273 -18.56 -23.96 -9.80
N ASN A 274 -18.16 -24.13 -8.54
CA ASN A 274 -19.00 -23.88 -7.38
C ASN A 274 -18.52 -22.61 -6.68
N LEU A 275 -18.94 -21.46 -7.20
CA LEU A 275 -18.54 -20.15 -6.68
C LEU A 275 -19.42 -19.77 -5.48
N VAL A 276 -18.78 -19.48 -4.34
CA VAL A 276 -19.45 -19.00 -3.12
C VAL A 276 -18.95 -17.60 -2.79
N VAL A 277 -19.86 -16.63 -2.70
CA VAL A 277 -19.53 -15.21 -2.46
C VAL A 277 -20.33 -14.68 -1.27
N PRO A 278 -19.69 -14.13 -0.23
CA PRO A 278 -20.40 -13.47 0.86
C PRO A 278 -21.20 -12.26 0.38
N ASN A 279 -22.42 -12.12 0.89
CA ASN A 279 -23.25 -10.95 0.67
C ASN A 279 -22.72 -9.75 1.46
N VAL A 280 -22.35 -8.69 0.76
CA VAL A 280 -21.80 -7.46 1.37
C VAL A 280 -22.91 -6.52 1.84
N VAL A 281 -24.13 -6.67 1.33
CA VAL A 281 -25.24 -5.75 1.54
C VAL A 281 -25.83 -5.95 2.93
N LYS A 282 -25.74 -4.93 3.79
CA LYS A 282 -26.22 -4.98 5.18
C LYS A 282 -27.23 -3.89 5.46
N GLY A 283 -28.31 -4.26 6.12
CA GLY A 283 -29.33 -3.34 6.60
C GLY A 283 -28.91 -2.63 7.90
N PRO A 284 -29.82 -1.83 8.49
CA PRO A 284 -29.53 -1.06 9.70
C PRO A 284 -29.08 -1.92 10.90
N SER A 285 -29.57 -3.15 11.02
CA SER A 285 -29.13 -4.07 12.10
C SER A 285 -27.72 -4.64 11.90
N GLY A 286 -27.09 -4.39 10.75
CA GLY A 286 -25.87 -5.06 10.32
C GLY A 286 -26.10 -6.47 9.75
N ALA A 287 -27.33 -6.97 9.71
CA ALA A 287 -27.63 -8.25 9.09
C ALA A 287 -27.66 -8.15 7.54
N PRO A 288 -27.26 -9.20 6.80
CA PRO A 288 -27.33 -9.22 5.35
C PRO A 288 -28.76 -9.06 4.81
N ILE A 289 -28.92 -8.26 3.75
CA ILE A 289 -30.19 -8.11 3.02
C ILE A 289 -30.27 -9.17 1.93
N ALA A 290 -31.33 -9.97 1.94
CA ALA A 290 -31.53 -10.98 0.91
C ALA A 290 -31.61 -10.35 -0.49
N PRO A 291 -30.95 -10.94 -1.51
CA PRO A 291 -31.07 -10.48 -2.89
C PRO A 291 -32.51 -10.52 -3.41
N ALA A 292 -32.87 -9.54 -4.23
CA ALA A 292 -34.14 -9.52 -4.96
C ALA A 292 -34.06 -10.37 -6.24
N THR A 293 -32.94 -10.31 -6.96
CA THR A 293 -32.62 -11.18 -8.10
C THR A 293 -31.16 -11.59 -8.04
N ILE A 294 -30.82 -12.74 -8.61
CA ILE A 294 -29.46 -13.26 -8.71
C ILE A 294 -29.24 -13.71 -10.16
N SER A 295 -28.15 -13.28 -10.79
CA SER A 295 -27.82 -13.67 -12.17
C SER A 295 -27.43 -15.15 -12.25
N ASP A 296 -27.38 -15.69 -13.48
CA ASP A 296 -26.74 -17.00 -13.77
C ASP A 296 -27.27 -18.16 -12.92
N ASN A 297 -28.56 -18.14 -12.59
CA ASN A 297 -29.25 -19.11 -11.73
C ASN A 297 -28.60 -19.28 -10.34
N GLY A 298 -27.97 -18.24 -9.82
CA GLY A 298 -27.41 -18.24 -8.48
C GLY A 298 -28.49 -18.40 -7.40
N THR A 299 -28.08 -18.90 -6.24
CA THR A 299 -28.94 -19.13 -5.07
C THR A 299 -28.40 -18.37 -3.87
N TYR A 300 -29.24 -18.16 -2.86
CA TYR A 300 -28.86 -17.45 -1.63
C TYR A 300 -29.21 -18.28 -0.39
N ALA A 301 -28.20 -18.49 0.44
CA ALA A 301 -28.33 -19.01 1.79
C ALA A 301 -27.48 -18.13 2.71
N SER A 302 -28.15 -17.25 3.48
CA SER A 302 -27.46 -16.23 4.28
C SER A 302 -26.28 -16.82 5.07
N PRO A 303 -25.07 -16.23 4.97
CA PRO A 303 -24.77 -14.94 4.36
C PRO A 303 -24.30 -15.02 2.90
N ASN A 304 -24.34 -16.18 2.25
CA ASN A 304 -23.61 -16.42 0.99
C ASN A 304 -24.55 -16.56 -0.22
N LEU A 305 -24.08 -16.06 -1.36
CA LEU A 305 -24.58 -16.39 -2.68
C LEU A 305 -23.75 -17.54 -3.25
N THR A 306 -24.40 -18.45 -3.99
CA THR A 306 -23.75 -19.60 -4.61
C THR A 306 -24.15 -19.72 -6.07
N TRP A 307 -23.16 -19.89 -6.95
CA TRP A 307 -23.35 -20.16 -8.38
C TRP A 307 -22.70 -21.47 -8.78
N ASN A 308 -23.42 -22.26 -9.57
CA ASN A 308 -22.90 -23.46 -10.23
C ASN A 308 -22.60 -23.12 -11.70
N LEU A 309 -21.43 -22.57 -11.96
CA LEU A 309 -20.98 -22.12 -13.28
C LEU A 309 -20.37 -23.28 -14.07
N THR A 310 -20.71 -23.38 -15.36
CA THR A 310 -20.20 -24.42 -16.27
C THR A 310 -19.07 -23.93 -17.16
N SER A 311 -18.92 -22.62 -17.30
CA SER A 311 -17.89 -21.95 -18.10
C SER A 311 -17.53 -20.61 -17.46
N PHE A 312 -16.32 -20.13 -17.77
CA PHE A 312 -15.90 -18.80 -17.35
C PHE A 312 -16.84 -17.71 -17.88
N ILE A 313 -17.15 -16.74 -17.02
CA ILE A 313 -17.84 -15.50 -17.32
C ILE A 313 -17.13 -14.38 -16.57
N ASN A 314 -17.18 -13.15 -17.10
CA ASN A 314 -16.43 -12.02 -16.53
C ASN A 314 -16.92 -11.59 -15.14
N ASN A 315 -18.19 -11.82 -14.83
CA ASN A 315 -18.78 -11.49 -13.54
C ASN A 315 -20.09 -12.25 -13.34
N VAL A 316 -20.49 -12.36 -12.08
CA VAL A 316 -21.87 -12.62 -11.66
C VAL A 316 -22.41 -11.39 -10.94
N SER A 317 -23.72 -11.29 -10.78
CA SER A 317 -24.34 -10.15 -10.12
C SER A 317 -25.61 -10.52 -9.37
N TYR A 318 -26.04 -9.63 -8.49
CA TYR A 318 -27.34 -9.70 -7.86
C TYR A 318 -27.88 -8.29 -7.60
N THR A 319 -29.20 -8.17 -7.51
CA THR A 319 -29.87 -6.93 -7.11
C THR A 319 -30.43 -7.07 -5.71
N PHE A 320 -30.66 -5.95 -5.05
CA PHE A 320 -31.42 -5.89 -3.80
C PHE A 320 -32.37 -4.71 -3.84
N ASN A 321 -33.52 -4.86 -3.19
CA ASN A 321 -34.49 -3.79 -3.01
C ASN A 321 -35.34 -4.14 -1.78
N GLN A 322 -35.06 -3.49 -0.66
CA GLN A 322 -35.76 -3.75 0.59
C GLN A 322 -36.08 -2.44 1.31
N SER A 323 -37.28 -2.36 1.89
CA SER A 323 -37.59 -1.32 2.87
C SER A 323 -36.82 -1.58 4.17
N VAL A 324 -35.92 -0.68 4.52
CA VAL A 324 -35.11 -0.74 5.73
C VAL A 324 -35.61 0.27 6.76
N THR A 325 -35.62 -0.12 8.03
CA THR A 325 -36.13 0.72 9.13
C THR A 325 -34.99 1.24 9.97
N PHE A 326 -34.85 2.56 10.01
CA PHE A 326 -34.04 3.30 10.98
C PHE A 326 -34.91 3.69 12.18
N LYS A 327 -34.33 4.40 13.15
CA LYS A 327 -35.03 4.72 14.41
C LYS A 327 -36.38 5.43 14.22
N ASN A 328 -36.48 6.38 13.28
CA ASN A 328 -37.69 7.19 13.09
C ASN A 328 -38.30 7.09 11.69
N THR A 329 -37.70 6.33 10.76
CA THR A 329 -38.13 6.32 9.36
C THR A 329 -37.85 4.96 8.70
N THR A 330 -38.68 4.60 7.72
CA THR A 330 -38.51 3.40 6.89
C THR A 330 -38.41 3.85 5.44
N VAL A 331 -37.34 3.44 4.75
CA VAL A 331 -37.01 3.92 3.39
C VAL A 331 -36.57 2.76 2.50
N PRO A 332 -36.72 2.86 1.17
CA PRO A 332 -36.17 1.87 0.25
C PRO A 332 -34.64 1.96 0.19
N PHE A 333 -33.97 0.81 0.36
CA PHE A 333 -32.55 0.62 0.08
C PHE A 333 -32.42 -0.37 -1.09
N SER A 334 -31.85 0.09 -2.19
CA SER A 334 -31.81 -0.69 -3.43
C SER A 334 -30.53 -0.46 -4.23
N GLY A 335 -30.17 -1.45 -5.03
CA GLY A 335 -28.99 -1.38 -5.88
C GLY A 335 -28.65 -2.70 -6.56
N THR A 336 -27.50 -2.69 -7.22
CA THR A 336 -26.90 -3.84 -7.90
C THR A 336 -25.50 -4.06 -7.35
N VAL A 337 -25.17 -5.32 -7.11
CA VAL A 337 -23.82 -5.76 -6.75
C VAL A 337 -23.26 -6.58 -7.90
N THR A 338 -22.11 -6.17 -8.40
CA THR A 338 -21.32 -6.92 -9.39
C THR A 338 -20.14 -7.58 -8.69
N GLN A 339 -19.97 -8.88 -8.93
CA GLN A 339 -18.82 -9.65 -8.49
C GLN A 339 -17.97 -10.01 -9.71
N PRO A 340 -16.87 -9.27 -9.97
CA PRO A 340 -15.92 -9.63 -11.03
C PRO A 340 -15.29 -10.99 -10.76
N LEU A 341 -15.09 -11.77 -11.82
CA LEU A 341 -14.39 -13.04 -11.79
C LEU A 341 -13.11 -12.97 -12.62
N THR A 342 -12.07 -13.64 -12.15
CA THR A 342 -10.80 -13.80 -12.86
C THR A 342 -10.47 -15.27 -13.05
N GLU A 343 -9.89 -15.62 -14.19
CA GLU A 343 -9.32 -16.95 -14.38
C GLU A 343 -8.11 -17.13 -13.45
N ALA A 344 -7.91 -18.34 -12.95
CA ALA A 344 -6.77 -18.67 -12.12
C ALA A 344 -6.23 -20.04 -12.48
N TYR A 345 -4.91 -20.17 -12.40
CA TYR A 345 -4.19 -21.37 -12.79
C TYR A 345 -3.21 -21.77 -11.69
N THR A 346 -2.76 -23.02 -11.74
CA THR A 346 -1.86 -23.61 -10.75
C THR A 346 -0.42 -23.55 -11.26
N ALA A 347 0.45 -22.89 -10.48
CA ALA A 347 1.89 -23.02 -10.64
C ALA A 347 2.41 -24.08 -9.65
N VAL A 348 3.01 -25.14 -10.17
CA VAL A 348 3.61 -26.22 -9.39
C VAL A 348 5.11 -25.96 -9.28
N PHE A 349 5.66 -26.05 -8.09
CA PHE A 349 7.09 -25.97 -7.81
C PHE A 349 7.61 -27.36 -7.46
N ASP A 350 8.46 -27.92 -8.32
CA ASP A 350 9.04 -29.26 -8.18
C ASP A 350 10.51 -29.17 -7.74
N VAL A 351 10.82 -29.80 -6.60
CA VAL A 351 12.19 -29.95 -6.10
C VAL A 351 12.50 -31.44 -6.01
N ASP A 352 13.25 -31.96 -6.97
CA ASP A 352 13.62 -33.39 -7.06
C ASP A 352 12.41 -34.35 -6.90
N GLY A 353 11.25 -34.01 -7.48
CA GLY A 353 10.01 -34.77 -7.42
C GLY A 353 9.10 -34.44 -6.24
N LYS A 354 9.52 -33.59 -5.29
CA LYS A 354 8.67 -33.07 -4.23
C LYS A 354 7.98 -31.80 -4.71
N GLN A 355 6.65 -31.83 -4.77
CA GLN A 355 5.86 -30.74 -5.32
C GLN A 355 5.16 -29.91 -4.26
N THR A 356 5.13 -28.60 -4.48
CA THR A 356 4.23 -27.65 -3.82
C THR A 356 3.52 -26.83 -4.90
N SER A 357 2.41 -26.18 -4.60
CA SER A 357 1.71 -25.39 -5.60
C SER A 357 1.10 -24.12 -5.02
N VAL A 358 0.86 -23.17 -5.91
CA VAL A 358 0.12 -21.94 -5.65
C VAL A 358 -0.89 -21.71 -6.78
N THR A 359 -2.05 -21.15 -6.45
CA THR A 359 -3.02 -20.68 -7.43
C THR A 359 -2.87 -19.19 -7.61
N VAL A 360 -2.76 -18.74 -8.86
CA VAL A 360 -2.48 -17.34 -9.23
C VAL A 360 -3.43 -16.92 -10.34
N GLY A 361 -3.90 -15.67 -10.31
CA GLY A 361 -4.75 -15.14 -11.36
C GLY A 361 -4.01 -15.06 -12.70
N ALA A 362 -4.74 -15.27 -13.79
CA ALA A 362 -4.19 -15.11 -15.13
C ALA A 362 -3.56 -13.72 -15.31
N ASN A 363 -2.37 -13.65 -15.90
CA ASN A 363 -1.59 -12.42 -16.08
C ASN A 363 -1.08 -11.73 -14.80
N GLU A 364 -1.17 -12.38 -13.62
CA GLU A 364 -0.53 -11.90 -12.39
C GLU A 364 0.88 -12.48 -12.21
N LEU A 365 1.73 -11.81 -11.43
CA LEU A 365 3.05 -12.32 -11.08
C LEU A 365 2.92 -13.43 -10.02
N ILE A 366 3.68 -14.50 -10.19
CA ILE A 366 3.79 -15.56 -9.18
C ILE A 366 4.73 -15.07 -8.08
N LYS A 367 4.36 -15.27 -6.81
CA LYS A 367 5.28 -15.00 -5.70
C LYS A 367 6.39 -16.06 -5.69
N GLU A 368 7.64 -15.62 -5.75
CA GLU A 368 8.79 -16.53 -5.67
C GLU A 368 8.77 -17.33 -4.36
N PRO A 369 8.86 -18.67 -4.43
CA PRO A 369 8.94 -19.51 -3.24
C PRO A 369 10.33 -19.40 -2.60
N THR A 370 10.45 -19.81 -1.33
CA THR A 370 11.76 -19.88 -0.68
C THR A 370 12.70 -20.79 -1.47
N ALA A 371 13.91 -20.29 -1.77
CA ALA A 371 14.92 -21.04 -2.50
C ALA A 371 15.22 -22.38 -1.78
N PRO A 372 15.10 -23.52 -2.47
CA PRO A 372 15.38 -24.82 -1.88
C PRO A 372 16.88 -25.02 -1.66
N THR A 373 17.24 -25.81 -0.66
CA THR A 373 18.63 -26.17 -0.34
C THR A 373 18.89 -27.64 -0.63
N LYS A 374 20.05 -27.94 -1.22
CA LYS A 374 20.51 -29.30 -1.51
C LYS A 374 22.00 -29.42 -1.15
N GLU A 375 22.34 -30.33 -0.25
CA GLU A 375 23.70 -30.49 0.27
C GLU A 375 24.71 -30.76 -0.87
N GLY A 376 25.78 -29.97 -0.93
CA GLY A 376 26.81 -30.11 -1.97
C GLY A 376 26.45 -29.49 -3.33
N TYR A 377 25.32 -28.77 -3.43
CA TYR A 377 24.91 -28.06 -4.63
C TYR A 377 24.55 -26.60 -4.35
N THR A 378 24.60 -25.77 -5.39
CA THR A 378 24.12 -24.37 -5.40
C THR A 378 22.84 -24.28 -6.22
N PHE A 379 21.76 -23.72 -5.63
CA PHE A 379 20.51 -23.47 -6.35
C PHE A 379 20.69 -22.39 -7.41
N THR A 380 20.30 -22.66 -8.65
CA THR A 380 20.49 -21.73 -9.79
C THR A 380 19.21 -20.97 -10.16
N GLY A 381 18.05 -21.50 -9.81
CA GLY A 381 16.75 -20.90 -10.08
C GLY A 381 15.66 -21.92 -10.36
N TRP A 382 14.47 -21.38 -10.67
CA TRP A 382 13.31 -22.13 -11.13
C TRP A 382 13.24 -22.08 -12.66
N TYR A 383 12.94 -23.21 -13.29
CA TYR A 383 12.95 -23.35 -14.75
C TYR A 383 11.69 -24.05 -15.25
N ASP A 384 11.26 -23.76 -16.47
CA ASP A 384 10.09 -24.39 -17.11
C ASP A 384 10.30 -25.88 -17.51
N ALA A 385 11.52 -26.39 -17.37
CA ALA A 385 11.88 -27.78 -17.65
C ALA A 385 12.74 -28.39 -16.54
N LYS A 386 12.64 -29.72 -16.38
CA LYS A 386 13.39 -30.47 -15.36
C LYS A 386 14.91 -30.37 -15.52
N THR A 387 15.39 -30.24 -16.74
CA THR A 387 16.81 -30.02 -17.07
C THR A 387 16.92 -28.99 -18.19
N GLY A 388 17.71 -27.93 -18.01
CA GLY A 388 17.79 -26.84 -18.98
C GLY A 388 16.53 -25.95 -18.94
N GLY A 389 15.97 -25.62 -20.11
CA GLY A 389 14.77 -24.77 -20.19
C GLY A 389 15.05 -23.29 -19.93
N ASN A 390 13.99 -22.50 -19.90
CA ASN A 390 14.04 -21.08 -19.60
C ASN A 390 13.94 -20.88 -18.09
N LYS A 391 14.79 -20.01 -17.56
CA LYS A 391 14.72 -19.59 -16.16
C LYS A 391 13.50 -18.69 -16.00
N TRP A 392 12.62 -19.04 -15.05
CA TRP A 392 11.48 -18.22 -14.69
C TRP A 392 11.92 -16.97 -13.93
N ASP A 393 11.48 -15.81 -14.39
CA ASP A 393 11.70 -14.51 -13.76
C ASP A 393 10.43 -14.06 -13.02
N PHE A 394 10.41 -14.21 -11.70
CA PHE A 394 9.25 -13.83 -10.88
C PHE A 394 8.95 -12.32 -10.85
N GLY A 395 9.84 -11.48 -11.39
CA GLY A 395 9.61 -10.04 -11.55
C GLY A 395 8.98 -9.64 -12.89
N VAL A 396 8.98 -10.54 -13.88
CA VAL A 396 8.56 -10.24 -15.26
C VAL A 396 7.54 -11.24 -15.78
N ASP A 397 7.78 -12.54 -15.57
CA ASP A 397 6.96 -13.61 -16.08
C ASP A 397 5.65 -13.71 -15.31
N LYS A 398 4.55 -13.68 -16.07
CA LYS A 398 3.19 -13.70 -15.56
C LYS A 398 2.59 -15.08 -15.70
N MET A 399 1.62 -15.39 -14.84
CA MET A 399 0.88 -16.64 -14.88
C MET A 399 0.16 -16.77 -16.24
N PRO A 400 0.49 -17.79 -17.06
CA PRO A 400 -0.16 -17.99 -18.34
C PRO A 400 -1.59 -18.52 -18.15
N ALA A 401 -2.34 -18.62 -19.26
CA ALA A 401 -3.70 -19.15 -19.28
C ALA A 401 -3.75 -20.70 -19.17
N GLU A 402 -2.84 -21.30 -18.39
CA GLU A 402 -2.71 -22.73 -18.19
C GLU A 402 -1.90 -23.05 -16.93
N ASN A 403 -2.02 -24.29 -16.43
CA ASN A 403 -1.20 -24.75 -15.32
C ASN A 403 0.24 -24.96 -15.77
N ILE A 404 1.20 -24.52 -14.95
CA ILE A 404 2.63 -24.69 -15.23
C ILE A 404 3.33 -25.49 -14.13
N THR A 405 4.48 -26.06 -14.47
CA THR A 405 5.40 -26.64 -13.49
C THR A 405 6.77 -26.00 -13.64
N LEU A 406 7.29 -25.48 -12.55
CA LEU A 406 8.62 -24.91 -12.42
C LEU A 406 9.50 -25.84 -11.61
N TYR A 407 10.66 -26.17 -12.14
CA TYR A 407 11.62 -27.12 -11.57
C TYR A 407 12.80 -26.39 -10.96
N ALA A 408 13.14 -26.72 -9.72
CA ALA A 408 14.35 -26.24 -9.08
C ALA A 408 15.57 -26.89 -9.73
N GLN A 409 16.50 -26.07 -10.21
CA GLN A 409 17.78 -26.55 -10.75
C GLN A 409 18.96 -26.17 -9.85
N PHE A 410 19.98 -27.02 -9.91
CA PHE A 410 21.12 -26.98 -9.02
C PHE A 410 22.42 -27.25 -9.78
N THR A 411 23.47 -26.50 -9.47
CA THR A 411 24.84 -26.77 -9.93
C THR A 411 25.61 -27.48 -8.83
N ILE A 412 26.28 -28.59 -9.16
CA ILE A 412 27.12 -29.32 -8.20
C ILE A 412 28.32 -28.46 -7.78
N ASN A 413 28.59 -28.38 -6.48
CA ASN A 413 29.69 -27.57 -5.97
C ASN A 413 31.03 -28.30 -6.11
N SER A 414 32.12 -27.54 -6.12
CA SER A 414 33.46 -28.08 -5.90
C SER A 414 34.07 -27.45 -4.65
N TYR A 415 34.80 -28.27 -3.90
CA TYR A 415 35.42 -27.91 -2.64
C TYR A 415 36.94 -28.09 -2.74
N THR A 416 37.67 -27.46 -1.83
CA THR A 416 39.13 -27.55 -1.78
C THR A 416 39.57 -28.60 -0.77
N ALA A 417 40.34 -29.59 -1.24
CA ALA A 417 41.12 -30.47 -0.40
C ALA A 417 42.53 -29.89 -0.24
N SER A 418 42.98 -29.71 1.00
CA SER A 418 44.30 -29.19 1.32
C SER A 418 45.16 -30.31 1.91
N PHE A 419 46.41 -30.42 1.48
CA PHE A 419 47.36 -31.41 1.94
C PHE A 419 48.49 -30.69 2.69
N ASP A 420 48.52 -30.85 4.00
CA ASP A 420 49.49 -30.23 4.90
C ASP A 420 50.65 -31.19 5.17
N ASN A 421 51.85 -30.78 4.75
CA ASN A 421 53.10 -31.44 5.12
C ASN A 421 53.96 -30.47 5.96
N ASP A 422 53.91 -30.61 7.28
CA ASP A 422 54.64 -29.78 8.25
C ASP A 422 54.47 -28.27 8.03
N GLY A 423 53.24 -27.83 7.75
CA GLY A 423 52.87 -26.43 7.52
C GLY A 423 53.00 -25.96 6.06
N LYS A 424 53.50 -26.82 5.16
CA LYS A 424 53.48 -26.56 3.71
C LYS A 424 52.21 -27.16 3.10
N LEU A 425 51.34 -26.29 2.59
CA LEU A 425 50.06 -26.68 1.98
C LEU A 425 50.18 -26.83 0.45
N THR A 426 49.65 -27.92 -0.08
CA THR A 426 49.21 -28.02 -1.49
C THR A 426 47.70 -28.22 -1.53
N THR A 427 47.05 -27.90 -2.65
CA THR A 427 45.59 -27.93 -2.73
C THR A 427 45.10 -28.55 -4.04
N GLN A 428 43.98 -29.25 -3.98
CA GLN A 428 43.22 -29.72 -5.14
C GLN A 428 41.76 -29.24 -5.02
N LYS A 429 41.17 -28.78 -6.13
CA LYS A 429 39.73 -28.48 -6.20
C LYS A 429 39.01 -29.69 -6.78
N VAL A 430 38.06 -30.24 -6.02
CA VAL A 430 37.37 -31.49 -6.35
C VAL A 430 35.86 -31.28 -6.26
N THR A 431 35.13 -31.78 -7.26
CA THR A 431 33.67 -31.74 -7.26
C THR A 431 33.11 -32.59 -6.13
N TYR A 432 32.04 -32.13 -5.49
CA TYR A 432 31.32 -32.87 -4.45
C TYR A 432 31.06 -34.32 -4.89
N GLN A 433 31.26 -35.27 -3.97
CA GLN A 433 31.12 -36.72 -4.20
C GLN A 433 32.08 -37.34 -5.23
N SER A 434 33.05 -36.59 -5.76
CA SER A 434 34.13 -37.13 -6.58
C SER A 434 35.32 -37.57 -5.73
N LEU A 435 36.16 -38.47 -6.25
CA LEU A 435 37.39 -38.92 -5.59
C LEU A 435 38.49 -37.86 -5.68
N LEU A 436 39.38 -37.83 -4.68
CA LEU A 436 40.58 -37.00 -4.68
C LEU A 436 41.70 -37.70 -5.46
N GLU A 437 42.61 -36.90 -6.02
CA GLU A 437 43.86 -37.44 -6.57
C GLU A 437 44.89 -37.51 -5.44
N GLU A 438 45.53 -38.67 -5.26
CA GLU A 438 46.55 -38.84 -4.23
C GLU A 438 47.81 -38.03 -4.59
N PRO A 439 48.25 -37.09 -3.75
CA PRO A 439 49.46 -36.33 -4.03
C PRO A 439 50.70 -37.21 -3.83
N ALA A 440 51.78 -36.87 -4.53
CA ALA A 440 53.06 -37.55 -4.36
C ALA A 440 53.48 -37.64 -2.88
N ALA A 441 53.88 -38.83 -2.45
CA ALA A 441 54.26 -39.09 -1.06
C ALA A 441 55.40 -38.14 -0.62
N PRO A 442 55.20 -37.33 0.43
CA PRO A 442 56.23 -36.40 0.89
C PRO A 442 57.41 -37.17 1.51
N THR A 443 58.62 -36.65 1.32
CA THR A 443 59.85 -37.22 1.90
C THR A 443 60.33 -36.38 3.07
N LYS A 444 60.72 -37.05 4.16
CA LYS A 444 61.26 -36.42 5.38
C LYS A 444 62.44 -37.24 5.90
N THR A 445 63.65 -36.66 5.89
CA THR A 445 64.89 -37.35 6.27
C THR A 445 64.79 -37.99 7.65
N GLY A 446 65.08 -39.29 7.73
CA GLY A 446 65.00 -40.06 8.97
C GLY A 446 63.59 -40.51 9.37
N TYR A 447 62.60 -40.38 8.47
CA TYR A 447 61.21 -40.84 8.70
C TYR A 447 60.61 -41.57 7.47
N THR A 448 59.65 -42.47 7.72
CA THR A 448 58.83 -43.20 6.73
C THR A 448 57.41 -42.61 6.71
N PHE A 449 56.90 -42.25 5.52
CA PHE A 449 55.54 -41.73 5.33
C PHE A 449 54.47 -42.81 5.55
N LYS A 450 53.45 -42.55 6.39
CA LYS A 450 52.37 -43.50 6.71
C LYS A 450 51.09 -43.28 5.89
N GLY A 451 50.89 -42.08 5.36
CA GLY A 451 49.68 -41.68 4.66
C GLY A 451 49.19 -40.29 5.08
N TRP A 452 48.07 -39.91 4.47
CA TRP A 452 47.35 -38.67 4.74
C TRP A 452 46.19 -38.93 5.72
N TYR A 453 46.03 -38.07 6.72
CA TYR A 453 45.05 -38.25 7.80
C TYR A 453 44.19 -37.00 8.00
N ASP A 454 42.95 -37.16 8.45
CA ASP A 454 42.01 -36.04 8.70
C ASP A 454 42.37 -35.15 9.91
N ALA A 455 43.42 -35.50 10.66
CA ALA A 455 43.91 -34.74 11.81
C ALA A 455 45.44 -34.64 11.83
N LYS A 456 45.96 -33.56 12.42
CA LYS A 456 47.41 -33.27 12.51
C LYS A 456 48.20 -34.32 13.30
N THR A 457 47.57 -34.96 14.27
CA THR A 457 48.11 -36.08 15.06
C THR A 457 47.02 -37.12 15.28
N GLY A 458 47.25 -38.38 14.92
CA GLY A 458 46.21 -39.42 14.99
C GLY A 458 45.17 -39.28 13.86
N GLY A 459 43.89 -39.47 14.16
CA GLY A 459 42.81 -39.37 13.16
C GLY A 459 42.70 -40.60 12.25
N ASN A 460 41.82 -40.49 11.24
CA ASN A 460 41.58 -41.56 10.27
C ASN A 460 42.44 -41.35 9.03
N LYS A 461 43.05 -42.43 8.55
CA LYS A 461 43.77 -42.42 7.28
C LYS A 461 42.77 -42.21 6.15
N TRP A 462 43.00 -41.21 5.31
CA TRP A 462 42.20 -40.99 4.10
C TRP A 462 42.46 -42.10 3.09
N ASP A 463 41.39 -42.68 2.56
CA ASP A 463 41.44 -43.66 1.49
C ASP A 463 41.13 -42.96 0.16
N PHE A 464 42.11 -42.84 -0.73
CA PHE A 464 41.92 -42.20 -2.03
C PHE A 464 41.12 -43.05 -3.02
N ALA A 465 40.96 -44.35 -2.77
CA ALA A 465 40.18 -45.23 -3.63
C ALA A 465 38.66 -45.14 -3.35
N THR A 466 38.28 -44.81 -2.11
CA THR A 466 36.86 -44.80 -1.68
C THR A 466 36.39 -43.48 -1.09
N GLY A 467 37.31 -42.66 -0.59
CA GLY A 467 37.05 -41.36 0.05
C GLY A 467 36.57 -40.32 -0.95
N LYS A 468 35.30 -39.95 -0.83
CA LYS A 468 34.66 -38.93 -1.66
C LYS A 468 34.74 -37.56 -1.02
N MET A 469 34.84 -36.52 -1.86
CA MET A 469 34.85 -35.14 -1.40
C MET A 469 33.54 -34.80 -0.68
N PRO A 470 33.57 -34.42 0.62
CA PRO A 470 32.39 -34.06 1.38
C PRO A 470 31.88 -32.66 1.00
N ALA A 471 30.74 -32.25 1.57
CA ALA A 471 30.16 -30.93 1.40
C ALA A 471 30.91 -29.87 2.23
N GLY A 472 32.17 -29.62 1.88
CA GLY A 472 33.03 -28.66 2.57
C GLY A 472 34.49 -28.84 2.22
N ASN A 473 35.30 -27.80 2.50
CA ASN A 473 36.74 -27.92 2.36
C ASN A 473 37.30 -28.84 3.44
N ILE A 474 38.30 -29.64 3.07
CA ILE A 474 38.98 -30.55 4.01
C ILE A 474 40.47 -30.27 4.04
N THR A 475 41.12 -30.63 5.14
CA THR A 475 42.58 -30.65 5.25
C THR A 475 43.03 -32.03 5.68
N LEU A 476 43.98 -32.60 4.93
CA LEU A 476 44.61 -33.87 5.23
C LEU A 476 46.08 -33.63 5.57
N TYR A 477 46.58 -34.29 6.62
CA TYR A 477 47.89 -34.09 7.19
C TYR A 477 48.80 -35.28 6.92
N ALA A 478 50.01 -35.02 6.43
CA ALA A 478 51.02 -36.04 6.24
C ALA A 478 51.52 -36.55 7.60
N GLN A 479 51.44 -37.86 7.83
CA GLN A 479 51.97 -38.47 9.05
C GLN A 479 53.15 -39.40 8.76
N PHE A 480 54.10 -39.41 9.68
CA PHE A 480 55.40 -40.07 9.51
C PHE A 480 55.77 -40.91 10.74
N THR A 481 56.61 -41.93 10.54
CA THR A 481 57.24 -42.71 11.62
C THR A 481 58.74 -42.58 11.54
N LYS A 482 59.40 -42.31 12.66
CA LYS A 482 60.86 -42.17 12.71
C LYS A 482 61.51 -43.51 12.33
N ASN A 483 62.48 -43.49 11.43
CA ASN A 483 63.23 -44.69 11.04
C ASN A 483 64.19 -45.07 12.16
N ASP A 484 64.28 -46.37 12.45
CA ASP A 484 65.28 -46.89 13.36
C ASP A 484 66.68 -46.64 12.77
N SER A 485 67.60 -46.18 13.62
CA SER A 485 68.98 -45.96 13.19
C SER A 485 69.59 -47.33 12.83
N PRO A 486 70.31 -47.48 11.70
CA PRO A 486 70.84 -48.79 11.31
C PRO A 486 71.79 -49.31 12.40
N ASN A 487 71.46 -50.47 12.97
CA ASN A 487 72.32 -51.20 13.87
C ASN A 487 73.46 -51.85 13.04
N PRO A 488 74.75 -51.59 13.30
CA PRO A 488 75.83 -51.95 12.37
C PRO A 488 76.16 -53.44 12.25
N ASN A 489 75.58 -54.34 13.06
CA ASN A 489 76.15 -55.66 13.28
C ASN A 489 75.12 -56.80 13.28
N ASP A 490 74.63 -57.25 12.12
CA ASP A 490 74.37 -58.70 11.99
C ASP A 490 74.40 -59.20 10.53
N PRO A 491 75.18 -60.26 10.20
CA PRO A 491 75.17 -60.94 8.91
C PRO A 491 74.15 -62.08 8.87
N THR A 492 73.55 -62.27 7.70
CA THR A 492 72.63 -63.38 7.39
C THR A 492 73.38 -64.72 7.24
N PRO A 493 72.66 -65.85 7.43
CA PRO A 493 72.88 -66.95 6.49
C PRO A 493 71.61 -67.62 5.94
N ASN A 494 71.78 -68.00 4.67
CA ASN A 494 70.90 -68.69 3.75
C ASN A 494 70.48 -70.12 4.15
N THR A 495 69.36 -70.50 3.52
CA THR A 495 68.76 -71.81 3.23
C THR A 495 69.68 -72.86 2.59
N PRO A 496 69.23 -74.14 2.59
CA PRO A 496 69.04 -74.90 1.34
C PRO A 496 67.73 -75.74 1.36
N THR A 497 66.83 -75.81 0.36
CA THR A 497 66.84 -76.24 -1.07
C THR A 497 67.12 -77.72 -1.36
N GLY A 498 66.17 -78.37 -2.06
CA GLY A 498 66.24 -79.70 -2.72
C GLY A 498 64.82 -80.26 -2.88
N ASN A 499 64.04 -80.13 -3.97
CA ASN A 499 64.19 -80.27 -5.44
C ASN A 499 64.24 -81.72 -5.98
N GLY A 500 63.38 -82.00 -6.97
CA GLY A 500 63.36 -83.19 -7.85
C GLY A 500 61.94 -83.74 -8.06
N ASP A 501 61.08 -83.22 -8.95
CA ASP A 501 61.05 -83.26 -10.43
C ASP A 501 60.33 -84.50 -11.03
N GLY A 502 59.54 -84.32 -12.10
CA GLY A 502 59.03 -85.42 -12.92
C GLY A 502 57.63 -85.33 -13.58
N THR A 503 57.34 -84.24 -14.28
CA THR A 503 56.64 -84.17 -15.61
C THR A 503 55.40 -85.03 -15.94
N SER A 504 54.26 -84.38 -16.28
CA SER A 504 53.61 -84.46 -17.62
C SER A 504 52.30 -83.64 -17.68
N ASN A 505 52.20 -82.72 -18.65
CA ASN A 505 50.99 -82.03 -19.15
C ASN A 505 51.11 -82.11 -20.71
N PRO A 506 50.07 -82.07 -21.58
CA PRO A 506 49.05 -81.02 -21.62
C PRO A 506 47.64 -81.42 -22.09
N SER A 507 46.59 -80.70 -21.66
CA SER A 507 45.48 -80.30 -22.56
C SER A 507 44.75 -79.08 -22.02
N ASN A 508 44.58 -78.11 -22.90
CA ASN A 508 43.95 -76.81 -22.71
C ASN A 508 42.51 -76.86 -23.23
N SER A 509 41.51 -76.33 -22.52
CA SER A 509 40.38 -75.59 -23.14
C SER A 509 39.41 -75.05 -22.09
N GLY A 510 38.82 -73.91 -22.40
CA GLY A 510 37.47 -73.57 -21.96
C GLY A 510 37.42 -72.53 -20.85
N GLY A 511 37.31 -71.27 -21.25
CA GLY A 511 36.96 -70.19 -20.34
C GLY A 511 35.50 -70.25 -19.92
N ASN A 512 35.21 -69.55 -18.83
CA ASN A 512 34.19 -68.52 -18.70
C ASN A 512 33.66 -68.51 -17.27
N THR A 513 33.97 -67.40 -16.62
CA THR A 513 33.40 -66.81 -15.43
C THR A 513 31.88 -66.86 -15.38
N THR A 514 31.31 -67.31 -14.26
CA THR A 514 30.07 -66.77 -13.67
C THR A 514 30.11 -66.90 -12.14
N LEU A 515 29.48 -65.91 -11.49
CA LEU A 515 29.46 -65.52 -10.07
C LEU A 515 29.22 -66.63 -9.02
N PRO A 516 29.47 -66.29 -7.74
CA PRO A 516 28.37 -66.30 -6.76
C PRO A 516 28.22 -64.93 -6.07
N THR A 517 27.04 -64.30 -6.13
CA THR A 517 25.93 -64.33 -5.14
C THR A 517 26.32 -63.89 -3.73
N ALA A 518 25.79 -62.72 -3.35
CA ALA A 518 25.78 -62.21 -1.99
C ALA A 518 24.78 -62.99 -1.13
N GLY A 519 25.19 -63.27 0.10
CA GLY A 519 24.36 -63.74 1.19
C GLY A 519 24.60 -62.88 2.43
N ASP A 520 23.61 -62.05 2.72
CA ASP A 520 22.98 -61.78 4.01
C ASP A 520 23.79 -61.55 5.31
N GLU A 521 23.41 -60.41 5.90
CA GLU A 521 22.93 -60.24 7.29
C GLU A 521 23.82 -59.57 8.36
N ASN A 522 23.18 -58.56 8.98
CA ASN A 522 23.28 -58.15 10.40
C ASN A 522 24.56 -57.40 10.83
N THR A 523 24.55 -56.31 11.61
CA THR A 523 23.61 -55.86 12.65
C THR A 523 24.04 -54.48 13.20
N MET A 524 23.06 -53.68 13.64
CA MET A 524 23.00 -52.88 14.88
C MET A 524 23.80 -51.57 15.08
N LEU A 525 23.03 -50.54 15.49
CA LEU A 525 23.38 -49.31 16.19
C LEU A 525 24.19 -49.56 17.49
N PRO A 526 24.81 -48.49 18.06
CA PRO A 526 24.20 -47.91 19.26
C PRO A 526 24.19 -46.37 19.33
N ILE A 527 23.24 -45.90 20.13
CA ILE A 527 22.92 -44.55 20.60
C ILE A 527 23.98 -44.04 21.59
N PHE A 528 24.26 -42.73 21.64
CA PHE A 528 24.54 -42.03 22.90
C PHE A 528 24.07 -40.55 22.89
N ILE A 529 23.74 -40.09 24.09
CA ILE A 529 22.94 -38.93 24.52
C ILE A 529 23.83 -37.80 25.09
N GLY A 530 23.38 -36.53 24.98
CA GLY A 530 23.75 -35.40 25.85
C GLY A 530 23.58 -34.04 25.14
N VAL A 531 22.53 -33.20 25.31
CA VAL A 531 22.06 -32.41 26.50
C VAL A 531 23.12 -31.34 26.89
N PHE A 532 22.96 -30.00 26.97
CA PHE A 532 21.81 -29.06 27.12
C PHE A 532 22.24 -27.55 26.94
N LEU A 533 21.27 -26.66 26.61
CA LEU A 533 21.03 -25.21 26.97
C LEU A 533 22.06 -24.12 26.56
N LEU A 534 21.73 -22.84 26.27
CA LEU A 534 20.55 -21.95 26.47
C LEU A 534 20.69 -20.75 25.47
N GLY A 535 19.63 -20.28 24.79
CA GLY A 535 18.93 -18.99 25.04
C GLY A 535 19.77 -17.74 24.76
N THR A 536 19.39 -16.78 23.91
CA THR A 536 18.19 -15.95 24.06
C THR A 536 17.70 -15.34 22.74
N ALA A 537 16.38 -15.40 22.53
CA ALA A 537 15.62 -14.50 21.68
C ALA A 537 15.35 -13.18 22.42
N THR A 538 15.44 -12.04 21.72
CA THR A 538 15.00 -10.75 22.27
C THR A 538 13.63 -10.39 21.70
N LEU A 539 12.68 -10.30 22.63
CA LEU A 539 11.30 -9.91 22.45
C LEU A 539 11.16 -8.39 22.36
N ILE A 540 10.13 -7.99 21.60
CA ILE A 540 9.52 -6.68 21.40
C ILE A 540 9.33 -5.88 22.71
N LEU A 541 9.71 -4.60 22.71
CA LEU A 541 9.19 -3.60 23.66
C LEU A 541 8.41 -2.51 22.91
N ARG A 542 7.08 -2.55 23.02
CA ARG A 542 6.17 -1.43 22.75
C ARG A 542 6.46 -0.32 23.76
N LYS A 543 6.74 0.90 23.30
CA LYS A 543 6.72 2.10 24.12
C LYS A 543 5.32 2.71 24.07
N THR A 544 4.57 2.53 25.15
CA THR A 544 3.37 3.33 25.45
C THR A 544 3.82 4.53 26.26
N ILE A 545 3.65 5.75 25.71
CA ILE A 545 3.79 6.99 26.47
C ILE A 545 2.40 7.34 27.02
N LYS A 546 2.24 7.27 28.34
CA LYS A 546 1.21 8.01 29.08
C LYS A 546 1.83 9.32 29.52
N VAL A 547 1.28 10.45 29.06
CA VAL A 547 1.52 11.77 29.65
C VAL A 547 0.51 11.94 30.79
N LYS A 548 1.01 12.46 31.91
CA LYS A 548 0.24 12.90 33.08
C LYS A 548 -0.20 14.33 32.89
#